data_AF-A0A938HM24-F1
#
_entry.id   AF-A0A938HM24-F1
#
_cell.length_a   1.000
_cell.length_b   1.000
_cell.length_c   1.000
_cell.angle_alpha   90.00
_cell.angle_beta   90.00
_cell.angle_gamma   90.00
#
_symmetry.space_group_name_H-M   'P 1'
#
loop_
_entity.id
_entity.type
_entity.pdbx_description
1 polymer ?
#
loop_
_entity_poly.entity_id
_entity_poly.type
_entity_poly.pdbx_seq_one_letter_code
_entity_poly.pdbx_strand_id
1 'polypeptide(L)'
;LAPEARAQTAHLDVGPLITHRVPFAEATRAYDLIAGAEPSLGVVLAYPQTPERPRAAFAPPKAAPAPGVCVVGLIGAGSFARSAVLPELARIPGVVLETVVARRGMSAERGRETHGFRNAAADEQAVLANPAVNAVLVATRHDSHARFAAEALKAGKAVLVEKPLALDFAQLNEVIAARADAKPGAFFQVGFNRRFAPLARALRAELAKRAGPKVLTLRVNAGALDPNSWAASADEGGGRIVGEACHFVDLARFLAGEPIRAVFAEAAPPRRPEALSENATIHLRFADGSLAAIVYAAVGDAAAGKERIEAFAGGAAFVLDDFRALTVSEGGRTETRTGAAGKGLPEELAAFVAAVRAGGTAPVDEAELIETSGAILAAMESLRTGQRVVL
;
A
#
# COMPACT_ATOMS: atom_id res chain seq x y z
N LEU A 1 31.67 -20.41 -16.51
CA LEU A 1 30.83 -21.20 -17.43
C LEU A 1 30.06 -22.23 -16.62
N ALA A 2 28.92 -21.82 -16.08
CA ALA A 2 27.94 -22.68 -15.42
C ALA A 2 26.59 -22.31 -16.05
N PRO A 3 25.75 -23.28 -16.48
CA PRO A 3 24.52 -22.95 -17.16
C PRO A 3 23.48 -22.47 -16.15
N GLU A 4 22.85 -21.34 -16.49
CA GLU A 4 21.65 -20.82 -15.83
C GLU A 4 20.53 -21.86 -15.88
N ALA A 5 20.22 -22.48 -14.75
CA ALA A 5 18.96 -23.19 -14.59
C ALA A 5 17.85 -22.15 -14.39
N ARG A 6 17.29 -21.68 -15.51
CA ARG A 6 15.99 -20.98 -15.51
C ARG A 6 14.96 -21.94 -14.95
N ALA A 7 14.35 -21.60 -13.81
CA ALA A 7 13.13 -22.26 -13.37
C ALA A 7 12.04 -21.97 -14.42
N GLN A 8 11.80 -22.93 -15.31
CA GLN A 8 10.62 -22.94 -16.15
C GLN A 8 9.42 -23.19 -15.24
N THR A 9 8.48 -22.25 -15.21
CA THR A 9 7.16 -22.48 -14.65
C THR A 9 6.51 -23.61 -15.43
N ALA A 10 6.39 -24.79 -14.82
CA ALA A 10 5.65 -25.90 -15.41
C ALA A 10 4.16 -25.57 -15.36
N HIS A 11 3.70 -24.77 -16.33
CA HIS A 11 2.27 -24.58 -16.55
C HIS A 11 1.68 -25.91 -17.02
N LEU A 12 0.53 -26.30 -16.44
CA LEU A 12 -0.22 -27.46 -16.91
C LEU A 12 -0.66 -27.20 -18.36
N ASP A 13 -0.13 -27.97 -19.31
CA ASP A 13 -0.61 -27.93 -20.68
C ASP A 13 -1.98 -28.62 -20.73
N VAL A 14 -3.02 -27.80 -20.75
CA VAL A 14 -4.41 -28.25 -20.87
C VAL A 14 -4.86 -28.40 -22.32
N GLY A 15 -4.00 -28.09 -23.29
CA GLY A 15 -4.27 -28.27 -24.72
C GLY A 15 -4.80 -29.66 -25.08
N PRO A 16 -4.18 -30.75 -24.57
CA PRO A 16 -4.65 -32.13 -24.79
C PRO A 16 -6.04 -32.44 -24.23
N LEU A 17 -6.58 -31.62 -23.31
CA LEU A 17 -7.89 -31.81 -22.71
C LEU A 17 -9.03 -31.11 -23.49
N ILE A 18 -8.70 -30.28 -24.49
CA ILE A 18 -9.67 -29.53 -25.28
C ILE A 18 -10.03 -30.33 -26.52
N THR A 19 -11.18 -31.02 -26.50
CA THR A 19 -11.68 -31.78 -27.64
C THR A 19 -12.43 -30.93 -28.65
N HIS A 20 -13.08 -29.85 -28.20
CA HIS A 20 -13.85 -28.96 -29.08
C HIS A 20 -13.61 -27.49 -28.74
N ARG A 21 -13.58 -26.65 -29.78
CA ARG A 21 -13.59 -25.18 -29.66
C ARG A 21 -14.78 -24.65 -30.45
N VAL A 22 -15.72 -24.02 -29.76
CA VAL A 22 -16.97 -23.52 -30.36
C VAL A 22 -16.98 -22.00 -30.24
N PRO A 23 -17.17 -21.24 -31.33
CA PRO A 23 -17.34 -19.78 -31.24
C PRO A 23 -18.46 -19.42 -30.27
N PHE A 24 -18.30 -18.38 -29.45
CA PHE A 24 -19.31 -17.99 -28.45
C PHE A 24 -20.68 -17.69 -29.08
N ALA A 25 -20.71 -17.19 -30.33
CA ALA A 25 -21.95 -16.97 -31.08
C ALA A 25 -22.75 -18.26 -31.32
N GLU A 26 -22.11 -19.42 -31.25
CA GLU A 26 -22.70 -20.76 -31.37
C GLU A 26 -22.74 -21.48 -30.02
N ALA A 27 -22.77 -20.77 -28.89
CA ALA A 27 -22.70 -21.39 -27.56
C ALA A 27 -23.77 -22.47 -27.30
N THR A 28 -24.95 -22.37 -27.91
CA THR A 28 -25.99 -23.41 -27.86
C THR A 28 -25.50 -24.75 -28.41
N ARG A 29 -24.73 -24.74 -29.49
CA ARG A 29 -24.11 -25.94 -30.07
C ARG A 29 -23.12 -26.60 -29.12
N ALA A 30 -22.43 -25.82 -28.27
CA ALA A 30 -21.55 -26.39 -27.24
C ALA A 30 -22.33 -27.18 -26.19
N TYR A 31 -23.54 -26.74 -25.82
CA TYR A 31 -24.42 -27.49 -24.93
C TYR A 31 -25.00 -28.74 -25.59
N ASP A 32 -25.36 -28.66 -26.87
CA ASP A 32 -25.84 -29.81 -27.64
C ASP A 32 -24.74 -30.88 -27.80
N LEU A 33 -23.48 -30.47 -27.96
CA LEU A 33 -22.32 -31.38 -28.01
C LEU A 33 -22.06 -32.10 -26.68
N ILE A 34 -22.34 -31.44 -25.55
CA ILE A 34 -22.21 -32.04 -24.21
C ILE A 34 -23.40 -32.98 -23.92
N ALA A 35 -24.59 -32.61 -24.36
CA ALA A 35 -25.82 -33.39 -24.16
C ALA A 35 -25.98 -34.54 -25.17
N GLY A 36 -25.23 -34.51 -26.28
CA GLY A 36 -25.26 -35.49 -27.35
C GLY A 36 -24.40 -36.73 -27.09
N ALA A 37 -24.44 -37.67 -28.04
CA ALA A 37 -23.69 -38.93 -27.98
C ALA A 37 -22.21 -38.80 -28.42
N GLU A 38 -21.76 -37.60 -28.83
CA GLU A 38 -20.37 -37.38 -29.22
C GLU A 38 -19.46 -37.32 -27.98
N PRO A 39 -18.38 -38.11 -27.94
CA PRO A 39 -17.46 -38.10 -26.81
C PRO A 39 -16.70 -36.77 -26.75
N SER A 40 -16.86 -36.04 -25.65
CA SER A 40 -16.15 -34.79 -25.38
C SER A 40 -15.47 -34.85 -24.01
N LEU A 41 -14.17 -34.51 -23.97
CA LEU A 41 -13.38 -34.40 -22.74
C LEU A 41 -13.32 -32.95 -22.25
N GLY A 42 -13.34 -31.97 -23.17
CA GLY A 42 -13.37 -30.55 -22.86
C GLY A 42 -13.86 -29.72 -24.04
N VAL A 43 -14.91 -28.94 -23.82
CA VAL A 43 -15.49 -28.02 -24.82
C VAL A 43 -15.19 -26.59 -24.38
N VAL A 44 -14.46 -25.84 -25.21
CA VAL A 44 -14.06 -24.46 -24.93
C VAL A 44 -14.82 -23.49 -25.81
N LEU A 45 -15.47 -22.50 -25.20
CA LEU A 45 -16.06 -21.39 -25.94
C LEU A 45 -14.96 -20.40 -26.37
N ALA A 46 -14.79 -20.25 -27.68
CA ALA A 46 -13.89 -19.29 -28.28
C ALA A 46 -14.58 -17.94 -28.39
N TYR A 47 -14.14 -16.99 -27.58
CA TYR A 47 -14.55 -15.59 -27.72
C TYR A 47 -13.75 -14.94 -28.85
N PRO A 48 -14.35 -14.02 -29.62
CA PRO A 48 -13.59 -13.23 -30.59
C PRO A 48 -12.40 -12.56 -29.88
N GLN A 49 -11.22 -12.66 -30.51
CA GLN A 49 -9.93 -12.18 -29.96
C GLN A 49 -9.90 -10.69 -29.65
N THR A 50 -10.92 -9.95 -30.09
CA THR A 50 -11.14 -8.56 -29.73
C THR A 50 -12.61 -8.39 -29.36
N PRO A 51 -13.01 -8.46 -28.08
CA PRO A 51 -14.15 -7.69 -27.69
C PRO A 51 -13.71 -6.23 -27.89
N GLU A 52 -14.32 -5.53 -28.85
CA GLU A 52 -14.45 -4.08 -28.68
C GLU A 52 -15.10 -3.92 -27.31
N ARG A 53 -14.29 -3.65 -26.28
CA ARG A 53 -14.82 -3.30 -24.97
C ARG A 53 -15.69 -2.09 -25.27
N PRO A 54 -17.01 -2.13 -25.04
CA PRO A 54 -17.80 -0.92 -25.11
C PRO A 54 -17.19 0.01 -24.08
N ARG A 55 -16.35 0.94 -24.56
CA ARG A 55 -15.93 2.08 -23.78
C ARG A 55 -17.22 2.81 -23.57
N ALA A 56 -17.77 2.73 -22.35
CA ALA A 56 -18.73 3.72 -21.92
C ALA A 56 -18.11 5.06 -22.33
N ALA A 57 -18.78 5.80 -23.21
CA ALA A 57 -18.31 7.08 -23.69
C ALA A 57 -18.42 8.05 -22.51
N PHE A 58 -17.48 7.95 -21.58
CA PHE A 58 -17.26 8.94 -20.57
C PHE A 58 -16.78 10.16 -21.35
N ALA A 59 -17.62 11.18 -21.49
CA ALA A 59 -17.18 12.46 -21.98
C ALA A 59 -16.34 13.08 -20.85
N PRO A 60 -15.00 13.10 -20.94
CA PRO A 60 -14.22 13.69 -19.87
C PRO A 60 -14.60 15.18 -19.78
N PRO A 61 -14.86 15.72 -18.58
CA PRO A 61 -15.00 17.16 -18.42
C PRO A 61 -13.77 17.86 -18.99
N LYS A 62 -13.96 19.00 -19.67
CA LYS A 62 -12.91 19.65 -20.47
C LYS A 62 -12.00 20.60 -19.69
N ALA A 63 -12.24 20.80 -18.40
CA ALA A 63 -11.57 21.83 -17.61
C ALA A 63 -10.89 21.25 -16.37
N ALA A 64 -9.77 21.88 -15.99
CA ALA A 64 -9.11 21.64 -14.72
C ALA A 64 -10.05 22.01 -13.54
N PRO A 65 -9.90 21.37 -12.36
CA PRO A 65 -10.66 21.74 -11.19
C PRO A 65 -10.44 23.21 -10.81
N ALA A 66 -11.48 23.83 -10.24
CA ALA A 66 -11.36 25.16 -9.66
C ALA A 66 -10.28 25.15 -8.55
N PRO A 67 -9.53 26.26 -8.36
CA PRO A 67 -8.58 26.38 -7.27
C PRO A 67 -9.21 26.06 -5.92
N GLY A 68 -8.50 25.33 -5.06
CA GLY A 68 -8.97 25.00 -3.71
C GLY A 68 -9.97 23.83 -3.63
N VAL A 69 -10.21 23.08 -4.71
CA VAL A 69 -11.05 21.87 -4.72
C VAL A 69 -10.18 20.62 -4.91
N CYS A 70 -10.46 19.55 -4.16
CA CYS A 70 -9.83 18.25 -4.34
C CYS A 70 -10.80 17.32 -5.08
N VAL A 71 -10.50 17.02 -6.35
CA VAL A 71 -11.31 16.14 -7.19
C VAL A 71 -10.58 14.82 -7.36
N VAL A 72 -11.15 13.78 -6.76
CA VAL A 72 -10.52 12.48 -6.57
C VAL A 72 -10.99 11.48 -7.61
N GLY A 73 -10.03 10.86 -8.30
CA GLY A 73 -10.21 9.58 -8.98
C GLY A 73 -9.68 8.43 -8.12
N LEU A 74 -10.44 7.35 -7.98
CA LEU A 74 -10.00 6.13 -7.29
C LEU A 74 -9.63 5.06 -8.31
N ILE A 75 -8.43 4.52 -8.22
CA ILE A 75 -8.00 3.32 -8.94
C ILE A 75 -7.87 2.18 -7.91
N GLY A 76 -8.78 1.20 -7.98
CA GLY A 76 -8.84 0.08 -7.04
C GLY A 76 -9.88 0.27 -5.94
N ALA A 77 -11.07 -0.32 -6.12
CA ALA A 77 -12.14 -0.31 -5.11
C ALA A 77 -12.13 -1.58 -4.24
N GLY A 78 -10.97 -1.88 -3.62
CA GLY A 78 -10.80 -3.01 -2.71
C GLY A 78 -11.65 -2.93 -1.44
N SER A 79 -11.62 -3.96 -0.60
CA SER A 79 -12.33 -3.95 0.70
C SER A 79 -11.86 -2.79 1.58
N PHE A 80 -10.54 -2.63 1.74
CA PHE A 80 -9.95 -1.58 2.57
C PHE A 80 -10.34 -0.17 2.13
N ALA A 81 -10.23 0.13 0.83
CA ALA A 81 -10.66 1.41 0.27
C ALA A 81 -12.14 1.71 0.61
N ARG A 82 -13.03 0.74 0.39
CA ARG A 82 -14.47 0.90 0.64
C ARG A 82 -14.83 1.00 2.12
N SER A 83 -14.19 0.22 2.98
CA SER A 83 -14.56 0.13 4.40
C SER A 83 -13.88 1.16 5.29
N ALA A 84 -12.67 1.61 4.94
CA ALA A 84 -11.85 2.49 5.78
C ALA A 84 -11.59 3.85 5.14
N VAL A 85 -11.10 3.88 3.90
CA VAL A 85 -10.61 5.12 3.27
C VAL A 85 -11.75 6.01 2.79
N LEU A 86 -12.68 5.47 2.00
CA LEU A 86 -13.77 6.24 1.39
C LEU A 86 -14.74 6.87 2.40
N PRO A 87 -15.14 6.20 3.50
CA PRO A 87 -16.01 6.82 4.50
C PRO A 87 -15.39 8.06 5.16
N GLU A 88 -14.07 8.06 5.39
CA GLU A 88 -13.38 9.21 5.96
C GLU A 88 -13.12 10.29 4.90
N LEU A 89 -12.68 9.90 3.71
CA LEU A 89 -12.40 10.83 2.61
C LEU A 89 -13.64 11.63 2.18
N ALA A 90 -14.80 10.98 2.09
CA ALA A 90 -16.06 11.61 1.70
C ALA A 90 -16.57 12.64 2.71
N ARG A 91 -16.12 12.58 3.97
CA ARG A 91 -16.50 13.55 5.03
C ARG A 91 -15.65 14.82 5.00
N ILE A 92 -14.54 14.85 4.27
CA ILE A 92 -13.64 16.00 4.24
C ILE A 92 -14.24 17.11 3.35
N PRO A 93 -14.46 18.32 3.87
CA PRO A 93 -15.01 19.42 3.07
C PRO A 93 -14.12 19.79 1.87
N GLY A 94 -14.75 19.97 0.72
CA GLY A 94 -14.07 20.32 -0.53
C GLY A 94 -13.50 19.13 -1.31
N VAL A 95 -13.83 17.90 -0.89
CA VAL A 95 -13.58 16.69 -1.68
C VAL A 95 -14.75 16.41 -2.62
N VAL A 96 -14.42 16.09 -3.87
CA VAL A 96 -15.36 15.62 -4.89
C VAL A 96 -14.89 14.23 -5.34
N LEU A 97 -15.74 13.22 -5.16
CA LEU A 97 -15.48 11.87 -5.66
C LEU A 97 -15.94 11.76 -7.11
N GLU A 98 -15.00 11.82 -8.05
CA GLU A 98 -15.31 12.00 -9.48
C GLU A 98 -15.50 10.66 -10.19
N THR A 99 -14.48 9.80 -10.18
CA THR A 99 -14.51 8.52 -10.90
C THR A 99 -13.91 7.41 -10.06
N VAL A 100 -14.60 6.27 -9.97
CA VAL A 100 -14.05 5.03 -9.40
C VAL A 100 -13.77 4.02 -10.50
N VAL A 101 -12.56 3.47 -10.50
CA VAL A 101 -12.10 2.44 -11.43
C VAL A 101 -11.93 1.12 -10.68
N ALA A 102 -12.59 0.07 -11.17
CA ALA A 102 -12.41 -1.29 -10.66
C ALA A 102 -12.42 -2.32 -11.80
N ARG A 103 -11.61 -3.39 -11.66
CA ARG A 103 -11.45 -4.45 -12.69
C ARG A 103 -12.76 -5.13 -13.09
N ARG A 104 -13.79 -5.11 -12.23
CA ARG A 104 -15.12 -5.69 -12.49
C ARG A 104 -16.14 -4.56 -12.50
N GLY A 105 -16.87 -4.37 -13.60
CA GLY A 105 -17.86 -3.28 -13.76
C GLY A 105 -18.88 -3.20 -12.62
N MET A 106 -19.40 -4.36 -12.17
CA MET A 106 -20.32 -4.43 -11.00
C MET A 106 -19.71 -3.90 -9.70
N SER A 107 -18.39 -4.03 -9.51
CA SER A 107 -17.70 -3.51 -8.32
C SER A 107 -17.50 -1.99 -8.39
N ALA A 108 -17.27 -1.45 -9.60
CA ALA A 108 -17.18 -0.01 -9.82
C ALA A 108 -18.55 0.66 -9.60
N GLU A 109 -19.61 0.09 -10.18
CA GLU A 109 -20.97 0.63 -10.07
C GLU A 109 -21.48 0.62 -8.61
N ARG A 110 -21.26 -0.49 -7.89
CA ARG A 110 -21.57 -0.54 -6.46
C ARG A 110 -20.77 0.47 -5.64
N GLY A 111 -19.50 0.69 -6.00
CA GLY A 111 -18.65 1.72 -5.37
C GLY A 111 -19.21 3.12 -5.59
N ARG A 112 -19.72 3.40 -6.80
CA ARG A 112 -20.38 4.65 -7.17
C ARG A 112 -21.61 4.91 -6.32
N GLU A 113 -22.52 3.95 -6.26
CA GLU A 113 -23.77 4.07 -5.49
C GLU A 113 -23.53 4.19 -3.98
N THR A 114 -22.57 3.43 -3.44
CA THR A 114 -22.35 3.38 -1.98
C THR A 114 -21.62 4.62 -1.45
N HIS A 115 -20.68 5.17 -2.21
CA HIS A 115 -19.78 6.23 -1.73
C HIS A 115 -19.98 7.58 -2.42
N GLY A 116 -20.91 7.67 -3.39
CA GLY A 116 -21.25 8.94 -4.03
C GLY A 116 -20.25 9.39 -5.09
N PHE A 117 -19.55 8.46 -5.76
CA PHE A 117 -18.81 8.84 -6.96
C PHE A 117 -19.77 9.29 -8.06
N ARG A 118 -19.36 10.25 -8.87
CA ARG A 118 -20.15 10.67 -10.04
C ARG A 118 -20.14 9.62 -11.14
N ASN A 119 -19.00 8.95 -11.33
CA ASN A 119 -18.77 8.02 -12.43
C ASN A 119 -18.14 6.71 -11.96
N ALA A 120 -18.40 5.64 -12.70
CA ALA A 120 -17.76 4.34 -12.57
C ALA A 120 -17.13 3.94 -13.92
N ALA A 121 -15.93 3.37 -13.88
CA ALA A 121 -15.23 2.92 -15.08
C ALA A 121 -14.48 1.60 -14.83
N ALA A 122 -14.14 0.92 -15.94
CA ALA A 122 -13.31 -0.29 -15.93
C ALA A 122 -11.90 -0.05 -16.50
N ASP A 123 -11.64 1.16 -17.03
CA ASP A 123 -10.37 1.60 -17.62
C ASP A 123 -9.84 2.78 -16.79
N GLU A 124 -8.60 2.64 -16.30
CA GLU A 124 -7.87 3.66 -15.54
C GLU A 124 -7.73 4.99 -16.28
N GLN A 125 -7.78 4.98 -17.62
CA GLN A 125 -7.72 6.20 -18.41
C GLN A 125 -8.87 7.16 -18.14
N ALA A 126 -10.01 6.67 -17.63
CA ALA A 126 -11.12 7.52 -17.19
C ALA A 126 -10.73 8.43 -15.99
N VAL A 127 -9.68 8.07 -15.25
CA VAL A 127 -9.10 8.88 -14.17
C VAL A 127 -7.85 9.62 -14.66
N LEU A 128 -6.91 8.91 -15.28
CA LEU A 128 -5.58 9.44 -15.62
C LEU A 128 -5.66 10.55 -16.69
N ALA A 129 -6.49 10.37 -17.72
CA ALA A 129 -6.65 11.34 -18.81
C ALA A 129 -7.70 12.42 -18.51
N ASN A 130 -8.43 12.32 -17.39
CA ASN A 130 -9.47 13.28 -17.04
C ASN A 130 -8.85 14.56 -16.46
N PRO A 131 -8.97 15.73 -17.14
CA PRO A 131 -8.36 16.95 -16.66
C PRO A 131 -9.06 17.52 -15.42
N ALA A 132 -10.30 17.14 -15.12
CA ALA A 132 -11.00 17.60 -13.92
C ALA A 132 -10.54 16.88 -12.64
N VAL A 133 -9.93 15.69 -12.75
CA VAL A 133 -9.31 15.00 -11.61
C VAL A 133 -7.96 15.65 -11.32
N ASN A 134 -7.69 16.03 -10.08
CA ASN A 134 -6.36 16.52 -9.66
C ASN A 134 -5.71 15.65 -8.59
N ALA A 135 -6.45 14.72 -7.99
CA ALA A 135 -5.96 13.77 -7.02
C ALA A 135 -6.33 12.34 -7.41
N VAL A 136 -5.38 11.41 -7.30
CA VAL A 136 -5.60 9.98 -7.55
C VAL A 136 -5.33 9.20 -6.27
N LEU A 137 -6.32 8.44 -5.81
CA LEU A 137 -6.16 7.44 -4.77
C LEU A 137 -5.88 6.08 -5.44
N VAL A 138 -4.71 5.51 -5.19
CA VAL A 138 -4.31 4.18 -5.66
C VAL A 138 -4.48 3.20 -4.50
N ALA A 139 -5.52 2.37 -4.58
CA ALA A 139 -5.83 1.35 -3.57
C ALA A 139 -6.07 -0.02 -4.23
N THR A 140 -5.16 -0.38 -5.14
CA THR A 140 -5.15 -1.66 -5.86
C THR A 140 -4.51 -2.76 -5.00
N ARG A 141 -4.12 -3.87 -5.64
CA ARG A 141 -3.21 -4.83 -5.02
C ARG A 141 -1.78 -4.28 -5.12
N HIS A 142 -0.89 -4.77 -4.25
CA HIS A 142 0.41 -4.15 -4.03
C HIS A 142 1.29 -4.16 -5.29
N ASP A 143 1.21 -5.22 -6.10
CA ASP A 143 1.90 -5.38 -7.40
C ASP A 143 1.73 -4.22 -8.38
N SER A 144 0.62 -3.50 -8.28
CA SER A 144 0.22 -2.47 -9.24
C SER A 144 0.32 -1.05 -8.69
N HIS A 145 0.71 -0.89 -7.42
CA HIS A 145 0.84 0.41 -6.76
C HIS A 145 1.82 1.34 -7.49
N ALA A 146 3.05 0.88 -7.71
CA ALA A 146 4.10 1.67 -8.35
C ALA A 146 3.71 2.13 -9.76
N ARG A 147 3.17 1.22 -10.57
CA ARG A 147 2.70 1.52 -11.94
C ARG A 147 1.64 2.63 -11.93
N PHE A 148 0.57 2.47 -11.16
CA PHE A 148 -0.50 3.47 -11.13
C PHE A 148 -0.09 4.79 -10.49
N ALA A 149 0.78 4.76 -9.49
CA ALA A 149 1.36 5.98 -8.91
C ALA A 149 2.21 6.73 -9.96
N ALA A 150 3.07 6.02 -10.68
CA ALA A 150 3.90 6.59 -11.73
C ALA A 150 3.08 7.17 -12.89
N GLU A 151 2.07 6.45 -13.37
CA GLU A 151 1.15 6.94 -14.42
C GLU A 151 0.39 8.19 -13.98
N ALA A 152 -0.10 8.23 -12.74
CA ALA A 152 -0.81 9.39 -12.20
C ALA A 152 0.11 10.62 -12.01
N LEU A 153 1.35 10.41 -11.55
CA LEU A 153 2.36 11.47 -11.46
C LEU A 153 2.69 12.06 -12.83
N LYS A 154 2.91 11.20 -13.85
CA LYS A 154 3.13 11.62 -15.25
C LYS A 154 1.95 12.40 -15.83
N ALA A 155 0.72 12.05 -15.41
CA ALA A 155 -0.49 12.79 -15.75
C ALA A 155 -0.63 14.14 -15.00
N GLY A 156 0.32 14.50 -14.13
CA GLY A 156 0.35 15.75 -13.38
C GLY A 156 -0.63 15.77 -12.20
N LYS A 157 -0.94 14.60 -11.62
CA LYS A 157 -1.88 14.46 -10.51
C LYS A 157 -1.13 14.36 -9.17
N ALA A 158 -1.77 14.82 -8.10
CA ALA A 158 -1.37 14.43 -6.75
C ALA A 158 -1.79 12.99 -6.49
N VAL A 159 -0.93 12.19 -5.85
CA VAL A 159 -1.17 10.75 -5.66
C VAL A 159 -1.17 10.42 -4.19
N LEU A 160 -2.24 9.77 -3.71
CA LEU A 160 -2.22 9.02 -2.46
C LEU A 160 -2.21 7.54 -2.83
N VAL A 161 -1.12 6.85 -2.54
CA VAL A 161 -0.97 5.43 -2.84
C VAL A 161 -0.92 4.63 -1.56
N GLU A 162 -1.77 3.62 -1.45
CA GLU A 162 -1.75 2.70 -0.30
C GLU A 162 -0.39 2.02 -0.17
N LYS A 163 -0.01 1.66 1.04
CA LYS A 163 1.24 0.93 1.28
C LYS A 163 1.13 -0.54 0.84
N PRO A 164 2.23 -1.17 0.44
CA PRO A 164 3.57 -0.59 0.22
C PRO A 164 3.61 0.18 -1.12
N LEU A 165 4.54 1.13 -1.25
CA LEU A 165 4.71 1.87 -2.52
C LEU A 165 5.12 0.94 -3.68
N ALA A 166 5.96 -0.04 -3.38
CA ALA A 166 6.56 -0.97 -4.32
C ALA A 166 6.88 -2.31 -3.64
N LEU A 167 6.94 -3.38 -4.43
CA LEU A 167 7.37 -4.72 -4.00
C LEU A 167 8.86 -4.98 -4.22
N ASP A 168 9.50 -4.21 -5.11
CA ASP A 168 10.93 -4.30 -5.41
C ASP A 168 11.54 -2.93 -5.77
N PHE A 169 12.86 -2.89 -5.92
CA PHE A 169 13.57 -1.66 -6.24
C PHE A 169 13.32 -1.16 -7.66
N ALA A 170 12.97 -2.02 -8.62
CA ALA A 170 12.66 -1.60 -9.99
C ALA A 170 11.34 -0.81 -10.00
N GLN A 171 10.32 -1.31 -9.31
CA GLN A 171 9.06 -0.63 -9.08
C GLN A 171 9.24 0.68 -8.30
N LEU A 172 10.07 0.69 -7.25
CA LEU A 172 10.36 1.93 -6.51
C LEU A 172 11.02 2.98 -7.42
N ASN A 173 11.99 2.56 -8.24
CA ASN A 173 12.67 3.43 -9.20
C ASN A 173 11.73 3.94 -10.30
N GLU A 174 10.70 3.18 -10.67
CA GLU A 174 9.66 3.65 -11.60
C GLU A 174 8.93 4.88 -11.06
N VAL A 175 8.57 4.87 -9.76
CA VAL A 175 7.92 6.01 -9.10
C VAL A 175 8.89 7.19 -8.98
N ILE A 176 10.15 6.95 -8.62
CA ILE A 176 11.18 7.99 -8.52
C ILE A 176 11.36 8.70 -9.87
N ALA A 177 11.52 7.93 -10.95
CA ALA A 177 11.67 8.48 -12.29
C ALA A 177 10.41 9.27 -12.72
N ALA A 178 9.22 8.70 -12.48
CA ALA A 178 7.97 9.38 -12.79
C ALA A 178 7.80 10.70 -12.01
N ARG A 179 8.24 10.74 -10.75
CA ARG A 179 8.18 11.94 -9.93
C ARG A 179 9.17 13.01 -10.40
N ALA A 180 10.37 12.62 -10.82
CA ALA A 180 11.38 13.52 -11.37
C ALA A 180 10.91 14.18 -12.68
N ASP A 181 10.19 13.44 -13.52
CA ASP A 181 9.61 13.93 -14.78
C ASP A 181 8.24 14.62 -14.60
N ALA A 182 7.70 14.65 -13.38
CA ALA A 182 6.35 15.13 -13.14
C ALA A 182 6.23 16.66 -13.28
N LYS A 183 5.06 17.12 -13.74
CA LYS A 183 4.75 18.55 -13.83
C LYS A 183 4.75 19.20 -12.42
N PRO A 184 5.06 20.50 -12.32
CA PRO A 184 4.91 21.24 -11.06
C PRO A 184 3.53 21.04 -10.44
N GLY A 185 3.51 20.82 -9.12
CA GLY A 185 2.28 20.58 -8.35
C GLY A 185 1.85 19.11 -8.24
N ALA A 186 2.45 18.21 -9.03
CA ALA A 186 2.31 16.77 -8.80
C ALA A 186 3.23 16.33 -7.65
N PHE A 187 2.69 15.52 -6.76
CA PHE A 187 3.41 14.93 -5.63
C PHE A 187 2.79 13.58 -5.28
N PHE A 188 3.47 12.76 -4.51
CA PHE A 188 2.88 11.55 -3.94
C PHE A 188 2.96 11.50 -2.41
N GLN A 189 2.01 10.76 -1.83
CA GLN A 189 1.95 10.38 -0.43
C GLN A 189 1.72 8.87 -0.39
N VAL A 190 2.47 8.16 0.47
CA VAL A 190 2.23 6.74 0.75
C VAL A 190 1.33 6.64 1.97
N GLY A 191 0.42 5.66 1.99
CA GLY A 191 -0.58 5.36 3.03
C GLY A 191 0.00 4.93 4.38
N PHE A 192 1.04 5.59 4.86
CA PHE A 192 1.68 5.34 6.15
C PHE A 192 0.98 6.11 7.28
N ASN A 193 -0.31 5.89 7.44
CA ASN A 193 -1.18 6.57 8.41
C ASN A 193 -0.62 6.74 9.85
N ARG A 194 0.17 5.77 10.35
CA ARG A 194 0.68 5.77 11.74
C ARG A 194 1.42 7.05 12.14
N ARG A 195 2.17 7.68 11.23
CA ARG A 195 2.87 8.95 11.50
C ARG A 195 1.92 10.12 11.76
N PHE A 196 0.69 10.04 11.25
CA PHE A 196 -0.32 11.07 11.40
C PHE A 196 -1.16 10.92 12.67
N ALA A 197 -1.08 9.75 13.33
CA ALA A 197 -1.85 9.48 14.53
C ALA A 197 -1.53 10.49 15.65
N PRO A 198 -2.54 11.03 16.35
CA PRO A 198 -2.33 12.08 17.35
C PRO A 198 -1.29 11.74 18.42
N LEU A 199 -1.33 10.51 18.95
CA LEU A 199 -0.39 10.08 19.98
C LEU A 199 1.02 9.77 19.42
N ALA A 200 1.15 9.37 18.15
CA ALA A 200 2.46 9.24 17.51
C ALA A 200 3.10 10.61 17.27
N ARG A 201 2.32 11.61 16.85
CA ARG A 201 2.77 13.00 16.74
C ARG A 201 3.15 13.58 18.10
N ALA A 202 2.39 13.28 19.15
CA ALA A 202 2.73 13.66 20.52
C ALA A 202 4.05 13.01 20.98
N LEU A 203 4.26 11.72 20.69
CA LEU A 203 5.53 11.04 20.97
C LEU A 203 6.69 11.67 20.19
N ARG A 204 6.52 11.92 18.88
CA ARG A 204 7.52 12.61 18.06
C ARG A 204 7.89 13.98 18.64
N ALA A 205 6.89 14.76 19.07
CA ALA A 205 7.12 16.06 19.68
C ALA A 205 7.87 15.96 21.00
N GLU A 206 7.65 14.91 21.81
CA GLU A 206 8.50 14.66 22.97
C GLU A 206 9.92 14.30 22.56
N LEU A 207 10.11 13.33 21.67
CA LEU A 207 11.44 12.90 21.24
C LEU A 207 12.27 14.04 20.64
N ALA A 208 11.64 14.97 19.91
CA ALA A 208 12.31 16.14 19.33
C ALA A 208 12.90 17.11 20.38
N LYS A 209 12.38 17.12 21.61
CA LYS A 209 12.91 17.95 22.71
C LYS A 209 14.16 17.35 23.36
N ARG A 210 14.48 16.08 23.06
CA ARG A 210 15.61 15.36 23.67
C ARG A 210 16.78 15.35 22.71
N ALA A 211 17.93 15.83 23.17
CA ALA A 211 19.16 15.78 22.41
C ALA A 211 19.74 14.35 22.38
N GLY A 212 20.50 14.05 21.33
CA GLY A 212 21.25 12.81 21.18
C GLY A 212 20.46 11.64 20.59
N PRO A 213 21.13 10.47 20.48
CA PRO A 213 20.57 9.26 19.91
C PRO A 213 19.35 8.76 20.69
N LYS A 214 18.41 8.18 19.95
CA LYS A 214 17.19 7.55 20.47
C LYS A 214 17.33 6.04 20.31
N VAL A 215 16.74 5.30 21.24
CA VAL A 215 16.58 3.84 21.11
C VAL A 215 15.09 3.54 21.05
N LEU A 216 14.65 2.89 19.97
CA LEU A 216 13.25 2.58 19.72
C LEU A 216 13.03 1.06 19.66
N THR A 217 11.94 0.59 20.26
CA THR A 217 11.45 -0.78 20.10
C THR A 217 10.00 -0.75 19.63
N LEU A 218 9.71 -1.35 18.47
CA LEU A 218 8.37 -1.43 17.91
C LEU A 218 7.96 -2.89 17.87
N ARG A 219 7.06 -3.30 18.77
CA ARG A 219 6.52 -4.66 18.83
C ARG A 219 5.16 -4.72 18.15
N VAL A 220 5.06 -5.56 17.13
CA VAL A 220 3.87 -5.80 16.33
C VAL A 220 3.42 -7.25 16.48
N ASN A 221 2.17 -7.44 16.82
CA ASN A 221 1.51 -8.74 16.98
C ASN A 221 0.31 -8.80 16.02
N ALA A 222 0.58 -9.11 14.76
CA ALA A 222 -0.38 -8.95 13.66
C ALA A 222 -1.26 -10.20 13.41
N GLY A 223 -0.98 -11.30 14.13
CA GLY A 223 -1.58 -12.61 13.89
C GLY A 223 -1.20 -13.22 12.52
N ALA A 224 -1.52 -14.49 12.36
CA ALA A 224 -1.24 -15.23 11.12
C ALA A 224 -1.93 -14.59 9.91
N LEU A 225 -1.23 -14.47 8.79
CA LEU A 225 -1.88 -14.17 7.50
C LEU A 225 -2.64 -15.40 7.01
N ASP A 226 -3.84 -15.20 6.46
CA ASP A 226 -4.54 -16.26 5.74
C ASP A 226 -3.71 -16.68 4.52
N PRO A 227 -3.28 -17.95 4.41
CA PRO A 227 -2.48 -18.43 3.29
C PRO A 227 -3.16 -18.30 1.92
N ASN A 228 -4.50 -18.20 1.87
CA ASN A 228 -5.26 -18.06 0.64
C ASN A 228 -5.45 -16.59 0.22
N SER A 229 -4.98 -15.64 1.04
CA SER A 229 -5.04 -14.22 0.72
C SER A 229 -4.04 -13.87 -0.37
N TRP A 230 -4.43 -12.98 -1.30
CA TRP A 230 -3.51 -12.39 -2.27
C TRP A 230 -2.31 -11.70 -1.59
N ALA A 231 -2.49 -11.21 -0.36
CA ALA A 231 -1.43 -10.56 0.40
C ALA A 231 -0.28 -11.53 0.79
N ALA A 232 -0.55 -12.84 0.80
CA ALA A 232 0.46 -13.86 1.12
C ALA A 232 1.35 -14.20 -0.10
N SER A 233 0.89 -13.88 -1.31
CA SER A 233 1.67 -14.06 -2.54
C SER A 233 2.87 -13.13 -2.55
N ALA A 234 4.04 -13.64 -2.94
CA ALA A 234 5.25 -12.83 -3.08
C ALA A 234 5.08 -11.79 -4.20
N ASP A 235 4.59 -12.23 -5.36
CA ASP A 235 4.49 -11.38 -6.55
C ASP A 235 3.33 -10.38 -6.49
N GLU A 236 2.28 -10.69 -5.72
CA GLU A 236 1.08 -9.85 -5.64
C GLU A 236 0.97 -9.04 -4.34
N GLY A 237 1.45 -9.59 -3.23
CA GLY A 237 1.21 -9.10 -1.88
C GLY A 237 2.46 -8.72 -1.09
N GLY A 238 3.61 -9.34 -1.38
CA GLY A 238 4.85 -9.10 -0.62
C GLY A 238 4.84 -9.58 0.84
N GLY A 239 3.81 -10.35 1.23
CA GLY A 239 3.68 -10.91 2.58
C GLY A 239 3.51 -9.85 3.67
N ARG A 240 3.71 -10.27 4.93
CA ARG A 240 3.59 -9.37 6.09
C ARG A 240 4.72 -8.35 6.18
N ILE A 241 5.92 -8.69 5.73
CA ILE A 241 7.09 -7.83 5.89
C ILE A 241 6.98 -6.61 4.98
N VAL A 242 6.94 -6.81 3.65
CA VAL A 242 6.76 -5.68 2.72
C VAL A 242 5.37 -5.07 2.86
N GLY A 243 4.34 -5.91 3.02
CA GLY A 243 2.95 -5.46 3.01
C GLY A 243 2.46 -4.78 4.30
N GLU A 244 3.03 -5.04 5.47
CA GLU A 244 2.55 -4.45 6.74
C GLU A 244 3.68 -3.93 7.64
N ALA A 245 4.84 -4.61 7.72
CA ALA A 245 5.96 -4.15 8.53
C ALA A 245 6.54 -2.81 8.03
N CYS A 246 6.35 -2.48 6.75
CA CYS A 246 6.70 -1.18 6.16
C CYS A 246 6.13 0.02 6.93
N HIS A 247 4.93 -0.11 7.51
CA HIS A 247 4.37 0.93 8.37
C HIS A 247 5.22 1.26 9.59
N PHE A 248 5.95 0.27 10.11
CA PHE A 248 6.75 0.42 11.32
C PHE A 248 8.18 0.86 11.00
N VAL A 249 8.68 0.55 9.80
CA VAL A 249 9.89 1.20 9.26
C VAL A 249 9.63 2.69 9.10
N ASP A 250 8.48 3.04 8.51
CA ASP A 250 8.03 4.42 8.37
C ASP A 250 7.87 5.12 9.72
N LEU A 251 7.14 4.51 10.66
CA LEU A 251 6.94 5.07 11.99
C LEU A 251 8.26 5.25 12.75
N ALA A 252 9.18 4.28 12.68
CA ALA A 252 10.49 4.38 13.33
C ALA A 252 11.30 5.57 12.76
N ARG A 253 11.30 5.75 11.44
CA ARG A 253 11.94 6.89 10.78
C ARG A 253 11.30 8.22 11.17
N PHE A 254 9.98 8.28 11.22
CA PHE A 254 9.25 9.46 11.69
C PHE A 254 9.63 9.82 13.12
N LEU A 255 9.64 8.84 14.04
CA LEU A 255 9.93 9.04 15.47
C LEU A 255 11.39 9.41 15.73
N ALA A 256 12.33 8.75 15.04
CA ALA A 256 13.75 9.09 15.10
C ALA A 256 13.97 10.52 14.58
N GLY A 257 13.31 10.86 13.48
CA GLY A 257 13.42 12.16 12.83
C GLY A 257 14.72 12.35 12.04
N GLU A 258 15.39 11.25 11.69
CA GLU A 258 16.74 11.21 11.13
C GLU A 258 16.85 10.15 10.02
N PRO A 259 17.60 10.36 8.93
CA PRO A 259 17.72 9.43 7.81
C PRO A 259 18.16 8.01 8.21
N ILE A 260 17.62 6.99 7.54
CA ILE A 260 18.01 5.58 7.70
C ILE A 260 19.32 5.34 6.95
N ARG A 261 20.32 4.79 7.62
CA ARG A 261 21.66 4.52 7.05
C ARG A 261 21.99 3.05 6.90
N ALA A 262 21.34 2.18 7.66
CA ALA A 262 21.52 0.75 7.49
C ALA A 262 20.32 -0.02 8.01
N VAL A 263 20.12 -1.19 7.41
CA VAL A 263 19.09 -2.16 7.75
C VAL A 263 19.74 -3.53 7.95
N PHE A 264 19.34 -4.23 8.99
CA PHE A 264 19.64 -5.65 9.17
C PHE A 264 18.36 -6.36 9.61
N ALA A 265 18.06 -7.51 9.03
CA ALA A 265 16.86 -8.26 9.34
C ALA A 265 17.13 -9.76 9.43
N GLU A 266 16.40 -10.41 10.32
CA GLU A 266 16.35 -11.85 10.47
C GLU A 266 14.89 -12.30 10.56
N ALA A 267 14.58 -13.50 10.10
CA ALA A 267 13.24 -14.04 10.13
C ALA A 267 13.23 -15.50 10.58
N ALA A 268 12.18 -15.89 11.30
CA ALA A 268 11.94 -17.30 11.56
C ALA A 268 11.58 -18.02 10.25
N PRO A 269 11.77 -19.34 10.15
CA PRO A 269 11.30 -20.10 8.99
C PRO A 269 9.80 -19.86 8.74
N PRO A 270 9.38 -19.81 7.46
CA PRO A 270 7.98 -19.69 7.13
C PRO A 270 7.19 -20.92 7.61
N ARG A 271 5.88 -20.76 7.80
CA ARG A 271 5.01 -21.89 8.21
C ARG A 271 4.91 -23.00 7.17
N ARG A 272 5.23 -22.69 5.91
CA ARG A 272 5.32 -23.63 4.78
C ARG A 272 6.56 -23.30 3.94
N PRO A 273 7.25 -24.28 3.36
CA PRO A 273 8.49 -24.05 2.61
C PRO A 273 8.39 -23.00 1.50
N GLU A 274 7.24 -22.93 0.82
CA GLU A 274 6.96 -22.03 -0.30
C GLU A 274 6.42 -20.64 0.12
N ALA A 275 6.15 -20.43 1.40
CA ALA A 275 5.55 -19.19 1.90
C ALA A 275 6.61 -18.16 2.31
N LEU A 276 6.23 -16.88 2.30
CA LEU A 276 7.03 -15.82 2.91
C LEU A 276 7.00 -15.93 4.44
N SER A 277 8.09 -15.53 5.10
CA SER A 277 8.09 -15.45 6.56
C SER A 277 7.22 -14.30 7.04
N GLU A 278 6.55 -14.55 8.17
CA GLU A 278 5.67 -13.59 8.84
C GLU A 278 6.19 -13.18 10.21
N ASN A 279 7.33 -13.71 10.64
CA ASN A 279 7.95 -13.40 11.91
C ASN A 279 9.38 -12.94 11.65
N ALA A 280 9.66 -11.67 11.93
CA ALA A 280 10.95 -11.08 11.66
C ALA A 280 11.34 -10.05 12.71
N THR A 281 12.64 -9.90 12.90
CA THR A 281 13.24 -8.75 13.56
C THR A 281 13.91 -7.88 12.51
N ILE A 282 13.68 -6.58 12.56
CA ILE A 282 14.28 -5.60 11.64
C ILE A 282 14.96 -4.53 12.48
N HIS A 283 16.24 -4.32 12.25
CA HIS A 283 17.08 -3.35 12.92
C HIS A 283 17.41 -2.21 11.96
N LEU A 284 17.17 -0.98 12.41
CA LEU A 284 17.48 0.24 11.67
C LEU A 284 18.55 1.03 12.43
N ARG A 285 19.53 1.56 11.70
CA ARG A 285 20.48 2.56 12.20
C ARG A 285 20.24 3.88 11.49
N PHE A 286 20.13 4.96 12.25
CA PHE A 286 19.90 6.30 11.72
C PHE A 286 21.19 7.14 11.68
N ALA A 287 21.13 8.27 10.98
CA ALA A 287 22.26 9.16 10.74
C ALA A 287 22.86 9.76 12.04
N ASP A 288 22.02 10.09 13.02
CA ASP A 288 22.44 10.62 14.33
C ASP A 288 22.98 9.55 15.30
N GLY A 289 23.04 8.29 14.86
CA GLY A 289 23.39 7.14 15.70
C GLY A 289 22.22 6.52 16.46
N SER A 290 20.99 7.03 16.30
CA SER A 290 19.79 6.38 16.84
C SER A 290 19.65 4.95 16.30
N LEU A 291 18.96 4.12 17.06
CA LEU A 291 18.67 2.73 16.73
C LEU A 291 17.17 2.45 16.86
N ALA A 292 16.64 1.62 15.96
CA ALA A 292 15.31 1.04 16.13
C ALA A 292 15.35 -0.48 15.93
N ALA A 293 14.61 -1.20 16.75
CA ALA A 293 14.33 -2.61 16.56
C ALA A 293 12.82 -2.81 16.38
N ILE A 294 12.42 -3.41 15.27
CA ILE A 294 11.04 -3.78 14.98
C ILE A 294 10.95 -5.28 15.18
N VAL A 295 10.13 -5.71 16.14
CA VAL A 295 9.78 -7.11 16.35
C VAL A 295 8.41 -7.33 15.72
N TYR A 296 8.38 -8.01 14.59
CA TYR A 296 7.16 -8.35 13.89
C TYR A 296 6.82 -9.81 14.13
N ALA A 297 5.69 -10.06 14.81
CA ALA A 297 5.21 -11.39 15.14
C ALA A 297 3.80 -11.63 14.60
N ALA A 298 3.62 -12.80 14.00
CA ALA A 298 2.35 -13.35 13.55
C ALA A 298 1.90 -14.57 14.39
N VAL A 299 2.65 -14.90 15.45
CA VAL A 299 2.45 -16.09 16.29
C VAL A 299 1.97 -15.78 17.71
N GLY A 300 1.78 -14.51 18.04
CA GLY A 300 1.31 -14.10 19.37
C GLY A 300 -0.21 -14.18 19.50
N ASP A 301 -0.67 -14.30 20.75
CA ASP A 301 -2.09 -14.24 21.09
C ASP A 301 -2.62 -12.80 20.99
N ALA A 302 -3.83 -12.61 20.48
CA ALA A 302 -4.44 -11.29 20.30
C ALA A 302 -4.68 -10.53 21.61
N ALA A 303 -4.76 -11.22 22.75
CA ALA A 303 -4.90 -10.61 24.08
C ALA A 303 -3.70 -9.73 24.46
N ALA A 304 -2.54 -9.93 23.84
CA ALA A 304 -1.33 -9.12 24.08
C ALA A 304 -1.32 -7.77 23.36
N GLY A 305 -2.44 -7.31 22.80
CA GLY A 305 -2.54 -6.10 21.98
C GLY A 305 -1.81 -6.24 20.64
N LYS A 306 -2.00 -5.29 19.73
CA LYS A 306 -1.43 -5.37 18.37
C LYS A 306 -0.10 -4.62 18.26
N GLU A 307 0.01 -3.40 18.76
CA GLU A 307 1.11 -2.48 18.46
C GLU A 307 1.58 -1.81 19.74
N ARG A 308 2.86 -2.00 20.10
CA ARG A 308 3.47 -1.36 21.27
C ARG A 308 4.80 -0.75 20.85
N ILE A 309 4.96 0.55 21.08
CA ILE A 309 6.16 1.30 20.71
C ILE A 309 6.78 1.86 21.98
N GLU A 310 8.05 1.54 22.20
CA GLU A 310 8.85 2.06 23.30
C GLU A 310 9.97 2.93 22.74
N ALA A 311 10.25 4.04 23.41
CA ALA A 311 11.33 4.94 23.03
C ALA A 311 12.09 5.40 24.26
N PHE A 312 13.41 5.55 24.12
CA PHE A 312 14.31 6.02 25.17
C PHE A 312 15.17 7.15 24.61
N ALA A 313 15.15 8.30 25.28
CA ALA A 313 15.90 9.48 24.86
C ALA A 313 16.09 10.44 26.04
N GLY A 314 17.29 11.02 26.19
CA GLY A 314 17.54 12.12 27.14
C GLY A 314 17.17 11.84 28.59
N GLY A 315 17.27 10.58 29.06
CA GLY A 315 16.89 10.18 30.43
C GLY A 315 15.39 9.91 30.64
N ALA A 316 14.58 10.01 29.59
CA ALA A 316 13.16 9.68 29.60
C ALA A 316 12.88 8.36 28.85
N ALA A 317 11.81 7.69 29.27
CA ALA A 317 11.23 6.55 28.59
C ALA A 317 9.78 6.84 28.18
N PHE A 318 9.38 6.33 27.03
CA PHE A 318 8.05 6.52 26.46
C PHE A 318 7.46 5.20 26.05
N VAL A 319 6.15 5.03 26.25
CA VAL A 319 5.39 3.87 25.78
C VAL A 319 4.14 4.36 25.07
N LEU A 320 4.07 4.17 23.76
CA LEU A 320 2.86 4.33 22.96
C LEU A 320 2.21 2.95 22.77
N ASP A 321 1.07 2.75 23.41
CA ASP A 321 0.36 1.48 23.45
C ASP A 321 -0.91 1.54 22.59
N ASP A 322 -0.91 0.76 21.51
CA ASP A 322 -1.97 0.58 20.53
C ASP A 322 -2.61 1.87 19.99
N PHE A 323 -1.85 2.97 19.99
CA PHE A 323 -2.32 4.33 19.66
C PHE A 323 -3.50 4.79 20.53
N ARG A 324 -3.60 4.26 21.75
CA ARG A 324 -4.64 4.56 22.74
C ARG A 324 -4.11 5.31 23.96
N ALA A 325 -2.90 4.97 24.37
CA ALA A 325 -2.24 5.61 25.50
C ALA A 325 -0.78 5.93 25.16
N LEU A 326 -0.31 7.08 25.64
CA LEU A 326 1.09 7.45 25.65
C LEU A 326 1.52 7.68 27.11
N THR A 327 2.39 6.82 27.61
CA THR A 327 3.01 6.90 28.93
C THR A 327 4.39 7.53 28.81
N VAL A 328 4.73 8.43 29.72
CA VAL A 328 6.03 9.10 29.83
C VAL A 328 6.58 8.86 31.22
N SER A 329 7.82 8.37 31.31
CA SER A 329 8.56 8.19 32.56
C SER A 329 9.83 9.02 32.54
N GLU A 330 9.95 9.97 33.47
CA GLU A 330 11.06 10.93 33.54
C GLU A 330 11.25 11.41 34.99
N GLY A 331 12.50 11.51 35.46
CA GLY A 331 12.80 12.01 36.81
C GLY A 331 12.14 11.22 37.96
N GLY A 332 11.90 9.92 37.78
CA GLY A 332 11.22 9.08 38.77
C GLY A 332 9.69 9.23 38.81
N ARG A 333 9.09 9.99 37.89
CA ARG A 333 7.65 10.15 37.75
C ARG A 333 7.16 9.48 36.47
N THR A 334 5.92 8.97 36.50
CA THR A 334 5.26 8.38 35.34
C THR A 334 3.89 9.02 35.15
N GLU A 335 3.63 9.50 33.93
CA GLU A 335 2.38 10.13 33.55
C GLU A 335 1.84 9.49 32.27
N THR A 336 0.55 9.18 32.27
CA THR A 336 -0.13 8.55 31.13
C THR A 336 -1.20 9.48 30.60
N ARG A 337 -1.16 9.75 29.30
CA ARG A 337 -2.25 10.43 28.59
C ARG A 337 -2.95 9.46 27.65
N THR A 338 -4.26 9.42 27.73
CA THR A 338 -5.12 8.71 26.78
C THR A 338 -5.62 9.70 25.73
N GLY A 339 -5.72 9.24 24.48
CA GLY A 339 -6.16 10.05 23.35
C GLY A 339 -7.38 9.46 22.66
N ALA A 340 -7.96 10.22 21.74
CA ALA A 340 -8.93 9.66 20.79
C ALA A 340 -8.27 8.47 20.06
N ALA A 341 -8.90 7.30 20.13
CA ALA A 341 -8.36 6.09 19.53
C ALA A 341 -8.31 6.26 17.99
N GLY A 342 -7.16 5.96 17.39
CA GLY A 342 -7.02 6.02 15.93
C GLY A 342 -5.58 5.92 15.49
N LYS A 343 -5.36 5.24 14.36
CA LYS A 343 -4.02 5.02 13.77
C LYS A 343 -3.66 6.08 12.72
N GLY A 344 -4.33 7.23 12.73
CA GLY A 344 -3.98 8.39 11.90
C GLY A 344 -4.58 8.45 10.50
N LEU A 345 -5.50 7.53 10.13
CA LEU A 345 -6.08 7.53 8.77
C LEU A 345 -6.88 8.82 8.47
N PRO A 346 -7.78 9.30 9.34
CA PRO A 346 -8.47 10.58 9.10
C PRO A 346 -7.50 11.76 8.97
N GLU A 347 -6.46 11.79 9.80
CA GLU A 347 -5.44 12.84 9.79
C GLU A 347 -4.58 12.82 8.53
N GLU A 348 -4.21 11.63 8.04
CA GLU A 348 -3.50 11.44 6.77
C GLU A 348 -4.33 11.94 5.58
N LEU A 349 -5.59 11.53 5.50
CA LEU A 349 -6.48 11.94 4.41
C LEU A 349 -6.73 13.45 4.44
N ALA A 350 -6.92 14.03 5.64
CA ALA A 350 -7.05 15.47 5.80
C ALA A 350 -5.80 16.23 5.35
N ALA A 351 -4.60 15.75 5.72
CA ALA A 351 -3.34 16.35 5.31
C ALA A 351 -3.13 16.26 3.79
N PHE A 352 -3.45 15.12 3.17
CA PHE A 352 -3.39 14.95 1.72
C PHE A 352 -4.36 15.89 0.99
N VAL A 353 -5.63 15.94 1.41
CA VAL A 353 -6.62 16.85 0.80
C VAL A 353 -6.22 18.31 0.95
N ALA A 354 -5.69 18.71 2.11
CA ALA A 354 -5.20 20.06 2.34
C ALA A 354 -4.05 20.41 1.38
N ALA A 355 -3.09 19.49 1.19
CA ALA A 355 -1.98 19.63 0.25
C ALA A 355 -2.46 19.81 -1.21
N VAL A 356 -3.43 19.01 -1.65
CA VAL A 356 -4.04 19.13 -2.99
C VAL A 356 -4.69 20.50 -3.17
N ARG A 357 -5.48 20.94 -2.18
CA ARG A 357 -6.19 22.23 -2.23
C ARG A 357 -5.25 23.43 -2.19
N ALA A 358 -4.10 23.31 -1.52
CA ALA A 358 -3.10 24.36 -1.40
C ALA A 358 -2.17 24.47 -2.63
N GLY A 359 -2.23 23.52 -3.57
CA GLY A 359 -1.45 23.60 -4.81
C GLY A 359 -0.12 22.85 -4.81
N GLY A 360 0.01 21.77 -4.03
CA GLY A 360 0.91 20.68 -4.42
C GLY A 360 2.16 20.43 -3.60
N THR A 361 2.24 20.90 -2.35
CA THR A 361 3.30 20.45 -1.43
C THR A 361 2.84 19.19 -0.71
N ALA A 362 3.57 18.09 -0.86
CA ALA A 362 3.27 16.85 -0.14
C ALA A 362 3.23 17.08 1.39
N PRO A 363 2.31 16.42 2.12
CA PRO A 363 2.23 16.58 3.58
C PRO A 363 3.42 15.92 4.30
N VAL A 364 4.17 15.05 3.62
CA VAL A 364 5.41 14.43 4.07
C VAL A 364 6.46 14.65 2.99
N ASP A 365 7.72 14.82 3.38
CA ASP A 365 8.84 14.84 2.44
C ASP A 365 8.86 13.53 1.63
N GLU A 366 8.72 13.67 0.31
CA GLU A 366 8.69 12.56 -0.64
C GLU A 366 9.98 11.73 -0.58
N ALA A 367 11.11 12.35 -0.26
CA ALA A 367 12.38 11.65 -0.07
C ALA A 367 12.32 10.70 1.15
N GLU A 368 11.62 11.09 2.22
CA GLU A 368 11.43 10.23 3.39
C GLU A 368 10.54 9.02 3.04
N LEU A 369 9.52 9.20 2.19
CA LEU A 369 8.65 8.10 1.74
C LEU A 369 9.39 7.11 0.82
N ILE A 370 10.28 7.61 -0.04
CA ILE A 370 11.18 6.77 -0.84
C ILE A 370 12.16 6.02 0.06
N GLU A 371 12.75 6.71 1.05
CA GLU A 371 13.69 6.12 2.00
C GLU A 371 13.05 4.97 2.79
N THR A 372 11.86 5.17 3.36
CA THR A 372 11.18 4.13 4.16
C THR A 372 10.72 2.96 3.31
N SER A 373 10.29 3.22 2.07
CA SER A 373 9.99 2.17 1.09
C SER A 373 11.24 1.40 0.67
N GLY A 374 12.37 2.09 0.42
CA GLY A 374 13.65 1.45 0.12
C GLY A 374 14.19 0.64 1.29
N ALA A 375 14.02 1.12 2.53
CA ALA A 375 14.48 0.44 3.72
C ALA A 375 13.76 -0.89 3.99
N ILE A 376 12.46 -0.99 3.71
CA ILE A 376 11.77 -2.29 3.83
C ILE A 376 12.21 -3.27 2.73
N LEU A 377 12.51 -2.79 1.52
CA LEU A 377 13.10 -3.62 0.46
C LEU A 377 14.53 -4.06 0.80
N ALA A 378 15.31 -3.19 1.41
CA ALA A 378 16.63 -3.53 1.96
C ALA A 378 16.54 -4.55 3.10
N ALA A 379 15.46 -4.53 3.91
CA ALA A 379 15.21 -5.58 4.89
C ALA A 379 15.03 -6.94 4.19
N MET A 380 14.29 -7.00 3.07
CA MET A 380 14.15 -8.23 2.28
C MET A 380 15.50 -8.71 1.72
N GLU A 381 16.33 -7.80 1.23
CA GLU A 381 17.70 -8.13 0.79
C GLU A 381 18.57 -8.64 1.94
N SER A 382 18.45 -8.05 3.14
CA SER A 382 19.13 -8.53 4.34
C SER A 382 18.66 -9.93 4.73
N LEU A 383 17.36 -10.23 4.65
CA LEU A 383 16.81 -11.57 4.91
C LEU A 383 17.36 -12.61 3.92
N ARG A 384 17.52 -12.21 2.65
CA ARG A 384 18.03 -13.08 1.59
C ARG A 384 19.53 -13.38 1.75
N THR A 385 20.31 -12.39 2.15
CA THR A 385 21.78 -12.48 2.20
C THR A 385 22.34 -12.80 3.57
N GLY A 386 21.57 -12.60 4.63
CA GLY A 386 22.04 -12.62 6.02
C GLY A 386 23.02 -11.49 6.35
N GLN A 387 23.08 -10.44 5.51
CA GLN A 387 24.03 -9.33 5.66
C GLN A 387 23.32 -8.01 5.92
N ARG A 388 23.99 -7.13 6.65
CA ARG A 388 23.54 -5.74 6.82
C ARG A 388 23.62 -4.99 5.49
N VAL A 389 22.55 -4.32 5.11
CA VAL A 389 22.46 -3.45 3.94
C VAL A 389 22.70 -1.99 4.37
N VAL A 390 23.58 -1.28 3.68
CA VAL A 390 23.84 0.16 3.88
C VAL A 390 23.06 0.93 2.83
N LEU A 391 22.39 2.01 3.24
CA LEU A 391 21.54 2.86 2.39
C LEU A 391 22.24 4.16 1.98
#